data_AF-A0A316NV90-F1
#
_entry.id   AF-A0A316NV90-F1
#
_cell.length_a   1.000
_cell.length_b   1.000
_cell.length_c   1.000
_cell.angle_alpha   90.00
_cell.angle_beta   90.00
_cell.angle_gamma   90.00
#
_symmetry.space_group_name_H-M   'P 1'
#
loop_
_entity.id
_entity.type
_entity.pdbx_description
1 polymer ?
#
loop_
_entity_poly.entity_id
_entity_poly.type
_entity_poly.pdbx_seq_one_letter_code
_entity_poly.pdbx_strand_id
1 'polypeptide(L)'
;MHEVRRWCSGDRPSSTAGGDRGTDPFGSPQVATRGQTLDCHRKASEDGISMDQQALMQQTEDRCDNYAMLSRLFRSELDRELVGDLIDSPAVESTGNALFDSGYARLRSYLDAVDDLDRAKSALAIDYCLAFLGYGVDPEKADEAGRNAAYPYESIYRTGAKSLGGDHCAEVSDVFRSCMFSPTRDRLIAEDHIACELEFMQYMANSELVALRDDEHSVVRGTQEKELEFLENHLLSWVESFRNAVEQFAETDFYLGLLEMTQGWLELDAEYLRTQCASGEEDAQ
;
A
#
# COMPACT_ATOMS: atom_id res chain seq x y z
N MET A 1 12.71 14.94 -11.36
CA MET A 1 12.09 13.85 -10.59
C MET A 1 12.09 12.62 -11.47
N HIS A 2 12.70 11.53 -11.00
CA HIS A 2 12.64 10.25 -11.71
C HIS A 2 11.25 9.63 -11.46
N GLU A 3 10.59 9.26 -12.55
CA GLU A 3 9.26 8.65 -12.57
C GLU A 3 9.38 7.22 -12.00
N VAL A 4 8.91 6.98 -10.78
CA VAL A 4 8.89 5.63 -10.19
C VAL A 4 7.75 4.86 -10.85
N ARG A 5 8.08 4.10 -11.88
CA ARG A 5 7.12 3.33 -12.68
C ARG A 5 6.51 2.18 -11.87
N ARG A 6 5.24 1.89 -12.18
CA ARG A 6 4.46 0.72 -11.74
C ARG A 6 5.27 -0.57 -11.61
N TRP A 7 5.32 -1.14 -10.40
CA TRP A 7 6.10 -2.34 -10.08
C TRP A 7 5.57 -3.63 -10.75
N CYS A 8 4.29 -3.70 -11.13
CA CYS A 8 3.72 -4.87 -11.80
C CYS A 8 2.66 -4.48 -12.85
N SER A 9 3.04 -4.55 -14.13
CA SER A 9 2.11 -4.67 -15.26
C SER A 9 2.46 -5.91 -16.06
N GLY A 10 1.95 -7.06 -15.65
CA GLY A 10 1.65 -8.13 -16.59
C GLY A 10 0.33 -7.80 -17.27
N ASP A 11 0.31 -7.73 -18.60
CA ASP A 11 -0.93 -7.59 -19.37
C ASP A 11 -1.94 -8.66 -18.93
N ARG A 12 -3.15 -8.26 -18.50
CA ARG A 12 -4.23 -9.22 -18.24
C ARG A 12 -4.49 -10.00 -19.54
N PRO A 13 -4.38 -11.34 -19.56
CA PRO A 13 -4.80 -12.08 -20.73
C PRO A 13 -6.31 -11.95 -20.89
N SER A 14 -6.74 -11.56 -22.09
CA SER A 14 -8.15 -11.53 -22.48
C SER A 14 -8.74 -12.95 -22.40
N SER A 15 -9.56 -13.20 -21.38
CA SER A 15 -10.29 -14.46 -21.22
C SER A 15 -11.39 -14.59 -22.29
N THR A 16 -11.17 -15.45 -23.28
CA THR A 16 -12.23 -16.02 -24.13
C THR A 16 -12.86 -17.24 -23.46
N ALA A 17 -14.19 -17.27 -23.46
CA ALA A 17 -15.07 -18.19 -22.76
C ALA A 17 -14.89 -19.70 -23.05
N GLY A 18 -15.13 -20.52 -22.03
CA GLY A 18 -15.39 -21.95 -22.11
C GLY A 18 -15.74 -22.50 -20.72
N GLY A 19 -17.03 -22.74 -20.44
CA GLY A 19 -17.54 -22.95 -19.09
C GLY A 19 -17.30 -24.32 -18.47
N ASP A 20 -17.22 -24.34 -17.14
CA ASP A 20 -17.81 -25.39 -16.31
C ASP A 20 -18.19 -24.80 -14.93
N ARG A 21 -19.29 -25.30 -14.36
CA ARG A 21 -19.90 -24.77 -13.13
C ARG A 21 -19.15 -25.28 -11.90
N GLY A 22 -18.31 -24.41 -11.31
CA GLY A 22 -17.76 -24.54 -9.96
C GLY A 22 -18.14 -23.31 -9.14
N THR A 23 -18.57 -23.52 -7.90
CA THR A 23 -18.99 -22.46 -6.97
C THR A 23 -17.89 -21.43 -6.74
N ASP A 24 -18.19 -20.18 -7.10
CA ASP A 24 -17.37 -19.00 -6.91
C ASP A 24 -17.29 -18.61 -5.42
N PRO A 25 -16.11 -18.60 -4.77
CA PRO A 25 -15.94 -18.13 -3.40
C PRO A 25 -15.74 -16.61 -3.30
N PHE A 26 -15.71 -15.87 -4.41
CA PHE A 26 -15.55 -14.43 -4.46
C PHE A 26 -16.88 -13.74 -4.79
N GLY A 27 -17.70 -13.54 -3.77
CA GLY A 27 -18.89 -12.70 -3.86
C GLY A 27 -18.51 -11.28 -4.28
N SER A 28 -18.82 -10.92 -5.52
CA SER A 28 -18.78 -9.54 -5.99
C SER A 28 -19.69 -8.67 -5.11
N PRO A 29 -19.28 -7.46 -4.70
CA PRO A 29 -20.19 -6.54 -4.02
C PRO A 29 -21.31 -6.14 -4.98
N GLN A 30 -22.53 -6.61 -4.73
CA GLN A 30 -23.72 -6.08 -5.38
C GLN A 30 -23.99 -4.68 -4.85
N VAL A 31 -23.51 -3.66 -5.56
CA VAL A 31 -23.99 -2.29 -5.37
C VAL A 31 -25.40 -2.21 -5.93
N ALA A 32 -26.35 -1.89 -5.05
CA ALA A 32 -27.75 -1.75 -5.37
C ALA A 32 -27.98 -0.56 -6.32
N THR A 33 -28.23 -0.85 -7.60
CA THR A 33 -28.80 0.12 -8.53
C THR A 33 -30.24 0.43 -8.17
N ARG A 34 -30.51 1.66 -7.72
CA ARG A 34 -31.84 2.25 -7.82
C ARG A 34 -31.73 3.64 -8.42
N GLY A 35 -32.07 3.72 -9.69
CA GLY A 35 -32.02 4.96 -10.47
C GLY A 35 -33.06 5.98 -10.01
N GLN A 36 -32.64 7.24 -10.02
CA GLN A 36 -33.47 8.37 -10.39
C GLN A 36 -32.63 9.29 -11.28
N THR A 37 -33.10 9.44 -12.51
CA THR A 37 -32.63 10.37 -13.53
C THR A 37 -32.77 11.81 -13.05
N LEU A 38 -31.64 12.51 -12.90
CA LEU A 38 -31.58 13.96 -13.02
C LEU A 38 -30.65 14.26 -14.19
N ASP A 39 -31.29 14.65 -15.28
CA ASP A 39 -30.71 15.14 -16.52
C ASP A 39 -29.98 16.46 -16.22
N CYS A 40 -28.67 16.41 -16.01
CA CYS A 40 -27.81 17.59 -16.11
C CYS A 40 -26.95 17.43 -17.36
N HIS A 41 -27.17 18.31 -18.33
CA HIS A 41 -26.40 18.41 -19.55
C HIS A 41 -24.93 18.73 -19.20
N ARG A 42 -24.09 17.70 -19.04
CA ARG A 42 -22.63 17.85 -19.10
C ARG A 42 -22.25 17.90 -20.57
N LYS A 43 -21.99 19.11 -21.09
CA LYS A 43 -21.22 19.24 -22.31
C LYS A 43 -19.89 18.54 -22.06
N ALA A 44 -19.64 17.46 -22.80
CA ALA A 44 -18.29 16.98 -22.99
C ALA A 44 -17.54 18.09 -23.76
N SER A 45 -16.76 18.89 -23.04
CA SER A 45 -15.64 19.60 -23.65
C SER A 45 -14.59 18.54 -23.94
N GLU A 46 -14.53 18.08 -25.20
CA GLU A 46 -13.34 17.44 -25.77
C GLU A 46 -12.25 18.52 -25.91
N ASP A 47 -11.81 19.08 -24.79
CA ASP A 47 -10.59 19.86 -24.73
C ASP A 47 -9.48 18.83 -24.45
N GLY A 48 -8.54 18.70 -25.38
CA GLY A 48 -7.44 17.75 -25.25
C GLY A 48 -6.73 17.95 -23.92
N ILE A 49 -6.69 16.90 -23.10
CA ILE A 49 -5.95 16.88 -21.83
C ILE A 49 -4.52 17.36 -22.11
N SER A 50 -4.06 18.36 -21.37
CA SER A 50 -2.70 18.87 -21.54
C SER A 50 -1.68 17.76 -21.23
N MET A 51 -0.51 17.78 -21.89
CA MET A 51 0.54 16.78 -21.63
C MET A 51 0.95 16.71 -20.15
N ASP A 52 0.91 17.84 -19.45
CA ASP A 52 1.24 17.93 -18.02
C ASP A 52 0.14 17.28 -17.15
N GLN A 53 -1.14 17.49 -17.49
CA GLN A 53 -2.26 16.85 -16.78
C GLN A 53 -2.29 15.33 -17.02
N GLN A 54 -1.95 14.88 -18.24
CA GLN A 54 -1.85 13.46 -18.54
C GLN A 54 -0.70 12.80 -17.77
N ALA A 55 0.45 13.48 -17.65
CA ALA A 55 1.57 13.00 -16.85
C ALA A 55 1.20 12.91 -15.35
N LEU A 56 0.50 13.92 -14.83
CA LEU A 56 0.03 13.92 -13.44
C LEU A 56 -0.95 12.77 -13.17
N MET A 57 -1.91 12.53 -14.06
CA MET A 57 -2.83 11.39 -13.95
C MET A 57 -2.09 10.05 -13.95
N GLN A 58 -1.10 9.88 -14.84
CA GLN A 58 -0.30 8.65 -14.89
C GLN A 58 0.48 8.45 -13.59
N GLN A 59 1.09 9.51 -13.07
CA GLN A 59 1.80 9.46 -11.81
C GLN A 59 0.88 9.08 -10.63
N THR A 60 -0.33 9.65 -10.57
CA THR A 60 -1.31 9.32 -9.52
C THR A 60 -1.86 7.89 -9.68
N GLU A 61 -1.98 7.38 -10.90
CA GLU A 61 -2.31 5.97 -11.16
C GLU A 61 -1.22 5.02 -10.67
N ASP A 62 0.05 5.32 -10.95
CA ASP A 62 1.20 4.54 -10.48
C ASP A 62 1.28 4.54 -8.94
N ARG A 63 1.01 5.69 -8.29
CA ARG A 63 0.91 5.78 -6.83
C ARG A 63 -0.18 4.86 -6.28
N CYS A 64 -1.37 4.87 -6.89
CA CYS A 64 -2.48 4.01 -6.51
C CYS A 64 -2.11 2.52 -6.61
N ASP A 65 -1.49 2.11 -7.72
CA ASP A 65 -1.06 0.72 -7.93
C ASP A 65 0.02 0.28 -6.92
N ASN A 66 0.98 1.14 -6.60
CA ASN A 66 2.01 0.85 -5.62
C ASN A 66 1.42 0.65 -4.22
N TYR A 67 0.53 1.55 -3.77
CA TYR A 67 -0.16 1.38 -2.48
C TYR A 67 -1.02 0.11 -2.44
N ALA A 68 -1.73 -0.20 -3.52
CA ALA A 68 -2.53 -1.43 -3.63
C ALA A 68 -1.68 -2.69 -3.45
N MET A 69 -0.53 -2.73 -4.13
CA MET A 69 0.38 -3.86 -4.05
C MET A 69 0.99 -4.01 -2.65
N LEU A 70 1.52 -2.93 -2.07
CA LEU A 70 2.09 -2.95 -0.72
C LEU A 70 1.04 -3.38 0.32
N SER A 71 -0.19 -2.85 0.22
CA SER A 71 -1.30 -3.26 1.07
C SER A 71 -1.57 -4.77 0.97
N ARG A 72 -1.60 -5.34 -0.25
CA ARG A 72 -1.81 -6.78 -0.47
C ARG A 72 -0.72 -7.65 0.16
N LEU A 73 0.54 -7.21 0.11
CA LEU A 73 1.70 -7.99 0.57
C LEU A 73 1.82 -8.05 2.10
N PHE A 74 1.35 -7.02 2.80
CA PHE A 74 1.34 -7.01 4.28
C PHE A 74 0.06 -7.57 4.89
N ARG A 75 -1.02 -7.71 4.13
CA ARG A 75 -2.34 -8.08 4.69
C ARG A 75 -2.42 -9.52 5.18
N SER A 76 -1.81 -10.43 4.43
CA SER A 76 -1.86 -11.86 4.69
C SER A 76 -0.72 -12.59 4.00
N GLU A 77 -0.51 -13.84 4.41
CA GLU A 77 0.41 -14.78 3.76
C GLU A 77 0.24 -14.78 2.24
N LEU A 78 1.36 -14.86 1.52
CA LEU A 78 1.36 -14.89 0.06
C LEU A 78 0.87 -16.26 -0.42
N ASP A 79 -0.09 -16.25 -1.33
CA ASP A 79 -0.51 -17.45 -2.03
C ASP A 79 0.47 -17.80 -3.16
N ARG A 80 0.30 -18.99 -3.74
CA ARG A 80 1.22 -19.52 -4.73
C ARG A 80 1.22 -18.71 -6.03
N GLU A 81 0.06 -18.18 -6.40
CA GLU A 81 -0.11 -17.39 -7.62
C GLU A 81 0.64 -16.06 -7.48
N LEU A 82 0.43 -15.35 -6.37
CA LEU A 82 1.09 -14.09 -6.09
C LEU A 82 2.63 -14.23 -6.00
N VAL A 83 3.14 -15.30 -5.40
CA VAL A 83 4.61 -15.55 -5.40
C VAL A 83 5.12 -15.77 -6.82
N GLY A 84 4.38 -16.48 -7.66
CA GLY A 84 4.73 -16.67 -9.08
C GLY A 84 4.76 -15.35 -9.84
N ASP A 85 3.71 -14.53 -9.68
CA ASP A 85 3.61 -13.21 -10.30
C ASP A 85 4.75 -12.28 -9.88
N LEU A 86 5.14 -12.31 -8.59
CA LEU A 86 6.27 -11.54 -8.10
C LEU A 86 7.60 -12.01 -8.71
N ILE A 87 7.81 -13.32 -8.87
CA ILE A 87 9.01 -13.85 -9.53
C ILE A 87 9.08 -13.39 -10.98
N ASP A 88 7.98 -13.46 -11.71
CA ASP A 88 7.91 -13.08 -13.13
C ASP A 88 7.85 -11.56 -13.35
N SER A 89 7.64 -10.77 -12.29
CA SER A 89 7.61 -9.31 -12.37
C SER A 89 8.93 -8.73 -12.89
N PRO A 90 8.88 -7.71 -13.78
CA PRO A 90 10.07 -7.09 -14.32
C PRO A 90 10.85 -6.35 -13.21
N ALA A 91 12.17 -6.26 -13.40
CA ALA A 91 13.01 -5.45 -12.54
C ALA A 91 12.64 -3.95 -12.68
N VAL A 92 12.51 -3.26 -11.55
CA VAL A 92 12.28 -1.81 -11.50
C VAL A 92 13.62 -1.07 -11.61
N GLU A 93 13.60 0.09 -12.26
CA GLU A 93 14.77 0.99 -12.31
C GLU A 93 15.06 1.61 -10.93
N SER A 94 16.31 2.00 -10.70
CA SER A 94 16.69 2.70 -9.46
C SER A 94 15.90 4.00 -9.33
N THR A 95 15.29 4.18 -8.16
CA THR A 95 14.45 5.34 -7.83
C THR A 95 15.27 6.52 -7.34
N GLY A 96 16.51 6.27 -6.88
CA GLY A 96 17.37 7.24 -6.22
C GLY A 96 17.15 7.34 -4.72
N ASN A 97 16.12 6.70 -4.15
CA ASN A 97 15.99 6.52 -2.71
C ASN A 97 16.78 5.27 -2.27
N ALA A 98 17.73 5.45 -1.37
CA ALA A 98 18.65 4.39 -0.96
C ALA A 98 17.94 3.21 -0.29
N LEU A 99 16.93 3.45 0.56
CA LEU A 99 16.17 2.41 1.24
C LEU A 99 15.29 1.65 0.25
N PHE A 100 14.64 2.37 -0.67
CA PHE A 100 13.84 1.74 -1.72
C PHE A 100 14.71 0.78 -2.54
N ASP A 101 15.83 1.30 -3.07
CA ASP A 101 16.67 0.55 -4.00
C ASP A 101 17.36 -0.64 -3.31
N SER A 102 17.82 -0.49 -2.06
CA SER A 102 18.41 -1.60 -1.30
C SER A 102 17.38 -2.66 -0.91
N GLY A 103 16.20 -2.23 -0.45
CA GLY A 103 15.11 -3.13 -0.08
C GLY A 103 14.59 -3.92 -1.26
N TYR A 104 14.39 -3.24 -2.39
CA TYR A 104 14.01 -3.88 -3.65
C TYR A 104 15.06 -4.89 -4.13
N ALA A 105 16.35 -4.52 -4.09
CA ALA A 105 17.44 -5.44 -4.47
C ALA A 105 17.49 -6.69 -3.58
N ARG A 106 17.24 -6.55 -2.27
CA ARG A 106 17.15 -7.67 -1.32
C ARG A 106 15.95 -8.57 -1.65
N LEU A 107 14.77 -7.98 -1.84
CA LEU A 107 13.54 -8.70 -2.20
C LEU A 107 13.73 -9.45 -3.53
N ARG A 108 14.29 -8.80 -4.55
CA ARG A 108 14.55 -9.39 -5.87
C ARG A 108 15.57 -10.53 -5.79
N SER A 109 16.63 -10.37 -5.01
CA SER A 109 17.62 -11.43 -4.78
C SER A 109 17.01 -12.68 -4.16
N TYR A 110 16.06 -12.52 -3.24
CA TYR A 110 15.32 -13.65 -2.67
C TYR A 110 14.47 -14.35 -3.75
N LEU A 111 13.68 -13.58 -4.52
CA LEU A 111 12.81 -14.12 -5.56
C LEU A 111 13.57 -14.81 -6.70
N ASP A 112 14.70 -14.24 -7.12
CA ASP A 112 15.56 -14.80 -8.18
C ASP A 112 16.23 -16.12 -7.77
N ALA A 113 16.40 -16.33 -6.46
CA ALA A 113 16.97 -17.56 -5.93
C ALA A 113 15.94 -18.69 -5.79
N VAL A 114 14.65 -18.44 -6.05
CA VAL A 114 13.59 -19.45 -5.95
C VAL A 114 13.73 -20.50 -7.06
N ASP A 115 13.97 -21.75 -6.66
CA ASP A 115 14.04 -22.92 -7.54
C ASP A 115 12.79 -23.81 -7.47
N ASP A 116 12.05 -23.73 -6.36
CA ASP A 116 10.79 -24.44 -6.11
C ASP A 116 9.76 -23.46 -5.53
N LEU A 117 8.72 -23.18 -6.32
CA LEU A 117 7.66 -22.23 -5.98
C LEU A 117 6.83 -22.66 -4.77
N ASP A 118 6.54 -23.96 -4.62
CA ASP A 118 5.72 -24.46 -3.50
C ASP A 118 6.51 -24.42 -2.19
N ARG A 119 7.83 -24.67 -2.27
CA ARG A 119 8.75 -24.47 -1.15
C ARG A 119 8.89 -23.00 -0.77
N ALA A 120 9.08 -22.10 -1.74
CA ALA A 120 9.20 -20.67 -1.49
C ALA A 120 7.92 -20.10 -0.85
N LYS A 121 6.75 -20.42 -1.42
CA LYS A 121 5.45 -20.04 -0.84
C LYS A 121 5.30 -20.53 0.60
N SER A 122 5.74 -21.75 0.90
CA SER A 122 5.69 -22.30 2.26
C SER A 122 6.66 -21.59 3.21
N ALA A 123 7.88 -21.30 2.75
CA ALA A 123 8.88 -20.57 3.53
C ALA A 123 8.40 -19.14 3.87
N LEU A 124 7.86 -18.42 2.89
CA LEU A 124 7.29 -17.09 3.08
C LEU A 124 6.09 -17.11 4.04
N ALA A 125 5.20 -18.10 3.95
CA ALA A 125 4.09 -18.21 4.88
C ALA A 125 4.53 -18.49 6.34
N ILE A 126 5.56 -19.33 6.52
CA ILE A 126 6.16 -19.59 7.83
C ILE A 126 6.79 -18.31 8.38
N ASP A 127 7.56 -17.61 7.56
CA ASP A 127 8.22 -16.37 7.97
C ASP A 127 7.21 -15.28 8.32
N TYR A 128 6.12 -15.14 7.55
CA TYR A 128 5.01 -14.24 7.88
C TYR A 128 4.43 -14.54 9.26
N CYS A 129 4.21 -15.83 9.58
CA CYS A 129 3.67 -16.24 10.87
C CYS A 129 4.63 -15.96 12.03
N LEU A 130 5.93 -16.12 11.82
CA LEU A 130 6.98 -15.84 12.82
C LEU A 130 7.13 -14.32 13.02
N ALA A 131 7.33 -13.59 11.92
CA ALA A 131 7.64 -12.17 11.91
C ALA A 131 6.46 -11.30 12.33
N PHE A 132 5.24 -11.58 11.90
CA PHE A 132 4.10 -10.66 12.08
C PHE A 132 3.01 -11.17 13.01
N LEU A 133 2.87 -12.49 13.19
CA LEU A 133 1.81 -13.07 14.02
C LEU A 133 2.32 -13.58 15.38
N GLY A 134 3.63 -13.84 15.51
CA GLY A 134 4.24 -14.39 16.72
C GLY A 134 3.78 -15.82 17.01
N TYR A 135 3.54 -16.64 15.98
CA TYR A 135 3.33 -18.07 16.16
C TYR A 135 4.66 -18.81 16.26
N GLY A 136 4.81 -19.68 17.27
CA GLY A 136 5.97 -20.59 17.36
C GLY A 136 7.27 -19.96 17.86
N VAL A 137 7.21 -18.73 18.37
CA VAL A 137 8.34 -18.00 18.94
C VAL A 137 8.57 -18.37 20.41
N ASP A 138 9.83 -18.63 20.74
CA ASP A 138 10.29 -18.92 22.10
C ASP A 138 10.02 -17.70 22.99
N PRO A 139 9.37 -17.84 24.17
CA PRO A 139 9.18 -16.74 25.11
C PRO A 139 10.49 -16.03 25.51
N GLU A 140 11.65 -16.69 25.37
CA GLU A 140 12.96 -16.10 25.62
C GLU A 140 13.50 -15.25 24.45
N LYS A 141 12.89 -15.32 23.26
CA LYS A 141 13.23 -14.51 22.07
C LYS A 141 12.51 -13.15 22.01
N ALA A 142 11.92 -12.71 23.12
CA ALA A 142 11.27 -11.42 23.15
C ALA A 142 12.30 -10.29 22.91
N ASP A 143 11.93 -9.25 22.16
CA ASP A 143 12.74 -8.05 22.01
C ASP A 143 12.85 -7.26 23.33
N GLU A 144 13.60 -6.15 23.32
CA GLU A 144 13.77 -5.31 24.51
C GLU A 144 12.46 -4.80 25.13
N ALA A 145 11.38 -4.72 24.33
CA ALA A 145 10.05 -4.32 24.78
C ALA A 145 9.17 -5.51 25.25
N GLY A 146 9.66 -6.74 25.11
CA GLY A 146 8.94 -7.97 25.46
C GLY A 146 8.01 -8.49 24.36
N ARG A 147 8.19 -8.07 23.11
CA ARG A 147 7.41 -8.55 21.95
C ARG A 147 8.07 -9.78 21.36
N ASN A 148 7.28 -10.75 20.92
CA ASN A 148 7.81 -11.97 20.29
C ASN A 148 7.73 -11.92 18.75
N ALA A 149 7.27 -10.81 18.19
CA ALA A 149 7.12 -10.59 16.75
C ALA A 149 7.09 -9.09 16.45
N ALA A 150 7.33 -8.73 15.20
CA ALA A 150 7.13 -7.39 14.66
C ALA A 150 5.66 -7.21 14.27
N TYR A 151 4.79 -7.00 15.25
CA TYR A 151 3.37 -6.83 14.97
C TYR A 151 3.11 -5.56 14.15
N PRO A 152 2.51 -5.66 12.94
CA PRO A 152 2.42 -4.56 11.97
C PRO A 152 1.31 -3.52 12.28
N TYR A 153 1.32 -2.94 13.48
CA TYR A 153 0.32 -1.97 13.96
C TYR A 153 0.97 -0.70 14.51
N GLU A 154 0.52 0.49 14.07
CA GLU A 154 1.06 1.79 14.51
C GLU A 154 1.09 1.93 16.04
N SER A 155 0.00 1.54 16.71
CA SER A 155 -0.14 1.67 18.16
C SER A 155 0.97 0.97 18.96
N ILE A 156 1.59 -0.08 18.40
CA ILE A 156 2.68 -0.80 19.06
C ILE A 156 3.99 0.00 19.08
N TYR A 157 4.22 0.84 18.08
CA TYR A 157 5.51 1.50 17.87
C TYR A 157 5.52 2.96 18.34
N ARG A 158 4.40 3.69 18.25
CA ARG A 158 4.38 5.13 18.61
C ARG A 158 4.47 5.43 20.11
N THR A 159 3.90 4.59 20.96
CA THR A 159 3.87 4.81 22.43
C THR A 159 4.57 3.73 23.23
N GLY A 160 5.15 2.73 22.56
CA GLY A 160 5.58 1.50 23.22
C GLY A 160 4.41 0.77 23.89
N ALA A 161 3.17 1.03 23.45
CA ALA A 161 1.99 0.41 24.02
C ALA A 161 2.07 -1.11 23.86
N LYS A 162 1.78 -1.81 24.94
CA LYS A 162 1.75 -3.28 24.97
C LYS A 162 0.40 -3.85 24.50
N SER A 163 -0.53 -2.99 24.10
CA SER A 163 -1.89 -3.37 23.70
C SER A 163 -2.24 -2.83 22.32
N LEU A 164 -2.72 -3.72 21.46
CA LEU A 164 -3.33 -3.37 20.17
C LEU A 164 -4.56 -2.49 20.37
N GLY A 165 -4.77 -1.53 19.46
CA GLY A 165 -5.99 -0.71 19.41
C GLY A 165 -6.03 0.42 20.45
N GLY A 166 -4.87 0.95 20.84
CA GLY A 166 -4.76 2.12 21.74
C GLY A 166 -5.13 3.45 21.06
N ASP A 167 -4.77 4.57 21.69
CA ASP A 167 -5.16 5.92 21.25
C ASP A 167 -4.82 6.22 19.78
N HIS A 168 -3.68 5.75 19.26
CA HIS A 168 -3.31 5.93 17.85
C HIS A 168 -4.21 5.18 16.87
N CYS A 169 -4.76 4.03 17.26
CA CYS A 169 -5.77 3.37 16.45
C CYS A 169 -7.05 4.22 16.37
N ALA A 170 -7.40 4.95 17.43
CA ALA A 170 -8.53 5.87 17.37
C ALA A 170 -8.23 7.06 16.44
N GLU A 171 -7.01 7.60 16.45
CA GLU A 171 -6.58 8.65 15.51
C GLU A 171 -6.72 8.19 14.06
N VAL A 172 -6.21 7.00 13.71
CA VAL A 172 -6.36 6.41 12.36
C VAL A 172 -7.84 6.20 11.99
N SER A 173 -8.62 5.61 12.89
CA SER A 173 -10.06 5.40 12.70
C SER A 173 -10.83 6.71 12.50
N ASP A 174 -10.43 7.80 13.15
CA ASP A 174 -11.04 9.11 12.99
C ASP A 174 -10.77 9.68 11.60
N VAL A 175 -9.53 9.55 11.10
CA VAL A 175 -9.17 9.95 9.73
C VAL A 175 -9.98 9.15 8.72
N PHE A 176 -10.04 7.81 8.85
CA PHE A 176 -10.81 6.95 7.93
C PHE A 176 -12.28 7.36 7.89
N ARG A 177 -12.90 7.58 9.06
CA ARG A 177 -14.30 8.02 9.15
C ARG A 177 -14.52 9.40 8.53
N SER A 178 -13.59 10.34 8.72
CA SER A 178 -13.67 11.68 8.13
C SER A 178 -13.66 11.65 6.59
N CYS A 179 -13.04 10.62 6.01
CA CYS A 179 -12.95 10.39 4.57
C CYS A 179 -13.99 9.39 4.04
N MET A 180 -14.93 8.94 4.88
CA MET A 180 -15.94 7.92 4.55
C MET A 180 -15.33 6.60 4.06
N PHE A 181 -14.13 6.28 4.53
CA PHE A 181 -13.38 5.08 4.20
C PHE A 181 -13.55 4.00 5.28
N SER A 182 -13.56 2.74 4.85
CA SER A 182 -13.53 1.58 5.73
C SER A 182 -12.56 0.56 5.15
N PRO A 183 -11.46 0.21 5.84
CA PRO A 183 -10.48 -0.72 5.30
C PRO A 183 -11.03 -2.15 5.29
N THR A 184 -10.45 -2.97 4.43
CA THR A 184 -10.61 -4.42 4.49
C THR A 184 -9.90 -4.94 5.74
N ARG A 185 -10.59 -5.69 6.60
CA ARG A 185 -10.02 -6.17 7.88
C ARG A 185 -10.05 -7.68 8.05
N ASP A 186 -10.08 -8.44 6.96
CA ASP A 186 -10.07 -9.91 7.05
C ASP A 186 -8.86 -10.38 7.88
N ARG A 187 -9.13 -10.95 9.06
CA ARG A 187 -8.15 -11.41 10.07
C ARG A 187 -7.30 -10.32 10.73
N LEU A 188 -7.58 -9.03 10.50
CA LEU A 188 -6.88 -7.91 11.12
C LEU A 188 -7.61 -7.41 12.37
N ILE A 189 -6.85 -7.18 13.45
CA ILE A 189 -7.43 -6.89 14.77
C ILE A 189 -7.89 -5.44 14.88
N ALA A 190 -7.15 -4.50 14.28
CA ALA A 190 -7.34 -3.06 14.41
C ALA A 190 -7.11 -2.33 13.08
N GLU A 191 -7.56 -1.08 12.98
CA GLU A 191 -7.52 -0.27 11.76
C GLU A 191 -6.16 0.37 11.51
N ASP A 192 -5.31 0.45 12.53
CA ASP A 192 -3.93 0.93 12.49
C ASP A 192 -2.93 -0.14 12.02
N HIS A 193 -3.40 -1.16 11.30
CA HIS A 193 -2.54 -2.13 10.66
C HIS A 193 -1.93 -1.52 9.39
N ILE A 194 -0.63 -1.75 9.11
CA ILE A 194 0.04 -1.14 7.94
C ILE A 194 -0.71 -1.39 6.62
N ALA A 195 -1.26 -2.59 6.42
CA ALA A 195 -2.05 -2.90 5.23
C ALA A 195 -3.32 -2.04 5.10
N CYS A 196 -3.97 -1.66 6.21
CA CYS A 196 -5.13 -0.78 6.22
C CYS A 196 -4.73 0.67 5.93
N GLU A 197 -3.63 1.14 6.52
CA GLU A 197 -3.09 2.48 6.26
C GLU A 197 -2.65 2.64 4.79
N LEU A 198 -2.01 1.62 4.22
CA LEU A 198 -1.65 1.58 2.79
C LEU A 198 -2.90 1.50 1.88
N GLU A 199 -3.94 0.76 2.28
CA GLU A 199 -5.22 0.72 1.55
C GLU A 199 -5.93 2.07 1.58
N PHE A 200 -5.80 2.82 2.67
CA PHE A 200 -6.29 4.19 2.75
C PHE A 200 -5.55 5.12 1.78
N MET A 201 -4.22 5.02 1.70
CA MET A 201 -3.44 5.79 0.72
C MET A 201 -3.80 5.44 -0.72
N GLN A 202 -4.08 4.17 -1.03
CA GLN A 202 -4.64 3.77 -2.33
C GLN A 202 -5.99 4.47 -2.59
N TYR A 203 -6.89 4.47 -1.61
CA TYR A 203 -8.21 5.12 -1.72
C TYR A 203 -8.09 6.63 -1.97
N MET A 204 -7.16 7.29 -1.28
CA MET A 204 -6.89 8.72 -1.46
C MET A 204 -6.31 9.01 -2.85
N ALA A 205 -5.32 8.23 -3.30
CA ALA A 205 -4.73 8.41 -4.62
C ALA A 205 -5.75 8.19 -5.73
N ASN A 206 -6.65 7.23 -5.57
CA ASN A 206 -7.77 7.05 -6.51
C ASN A 206 -8.77 8.23 -6.46
N SER A 207 -9.01 8.82 -5.29
CA SER A 207 -9.85 10.02 -5.15
C SER A 207 -9.21 11.23 -5.83
N GLU A 208 -7.89 11.40 -5.70
CA GLU A 208 -7.11 12.40 -6.44
C GLU A 208 -7.24 12.19 -7.95
N LEU A 209 -7.07 10.95 -8.43
CA LEU A 209 -7.18 10.61 -9.85
C LEU A 209 -8.56 10.93 -10.43
N VAL A 210 -9.63 10.70 -9.66
CA VAL A 210 -11.00 11.09 -10.05
C VAL A 210 -11.12 12.61 -10.14
N ALA A 211 -10.64 13.35 -9.12
CA ALA A 211 -10.66 14.81 -9.14
C ALA A 211 -9.85 15.41 -10.29
N LEU A 212 -8.71 14.80 -10.65
CA LEU A 212 -7.90 15.18 -11.82
C LEU A 212 -8.68 15.00 -13.13
N ARG A 213 -9.47 13.91 -13.25
CA ARG A 213 -10.30 13.62 -14.44
C ARG A 213 -11.48 14.55 -14.57
N ASP A 214 -12.02 15.01 -13.45
CA ASP A 214 -13.13 15.98 -13.40
C ASP A 214 -12.65 17.45 -13.40
N ASP A 215 -11.34 17.70 -13.48
CA ASP A 215 -10.71 19.03 -13.48
C ASP A 215 -10.99 19.85 -12.20
N GLU A 216 -11.19 19.15 -11.07
CA GLU A 216 -11.52 19.74 -9.77
C GLU A 216 -10.25 20.08 -8.98
N HIS A 217 -9.46 21.06 -9.45
CA HIS A 217 -8.16 21.40 -8.87
C HIS A 217 -8.15 21.69 -7.36
N SER A 218 -9.21 22.29 -6.81
CA SER A 218 -9.32 22.52 -5.36
C SER A 218 -9.48 21.21 -4.57
N VAL A 219 -10.13 20.21 -5.16
CA VAL A 219 -10.31 18.88 -4.55
C VAL A 219 -9.03 18.07 -4.66
N VAL A 220 -8.30 18.18 -5.78
CA VAL A 220 -6.95 17.59 -5.94
C VAL A 220 -6.04 18.09 -4.82
N ARG A 221 -5.94 19.41 -4.62
CA ARG A 221 -5.11 20.02 -3.58
C ARG A 221 -5.49 19.56 -2.17
N GLY A 222 -6.77 19.65 -1.83
CA GLY A 222 -7.23 19.22 -0.51
C GLY A 222 -7.08 17.71 -0.26
N THR A 223 -7.01 16.91 -1.32
CA THR A 223 -6.70 15.46 -1.23
C THR A 223 -5.20 15.27 -0.98
N GLN A 224 -4.33 15.93 -1.74
CA GLN A 224 -2.87 15.85 -1.58
C GLN A 224 -2.39 16.32 -0.21
N GLU A 225 -3.00 17.38 0.34
CA GLU A 225 -2.72 17.85 1.71
C GLU A 225 -3.03 16.77 2.76
N LYS A 226 -4.18 16.08 2.62
CA LYS A 226 -4.58 15.00 3.54
C LYS A 226 -3.71 13.76 3.38
N GLU A 227 -3.31 13.43 2.15
CA GLU A 227 -2.37 12.34 1.89
C GLU A 227 -1.02 12.59 2.57
N LEU A 228 -0.49 13.81 2.43
CA LEU A 228 0.76 14.21 3.06
C LEU A 228 0.65 14.19 4.59
N GLU A 229 -0.43 14.77 5.14
CA GLU A 229 -0.69 14.77 6.58
C GLU A 229 -0.75 13.33 7.13
N PHE A 230 -1.43 12.43 6.42
CA PHE A 230 -1.53 11.04 6.82
C PHE A 230 -0.19 10.32 6.75
N LEU A 231 0.59 10.51 5.69
CA LEU A 231 1.92 9.92 5.58
C LEU A 231 2.83 10.36 6.72
N GLU A 232 2.88 11.66 7.02
CA GLU A 232 3.79 12.21 8.04
C GLU A 232 3.37 11.87 9.47
N ASN A 233 2.07 11.93 9.77
CA ASN A 233 1.57 11.72 11.12
C ASN A 233 1.32 10.25 11.47
N HIS A 234 1.10 9.39 10.46
CA HIS A 234 0.87 7.95 10.62
C HIS A 234 2.04 7.17 10.04
N LEU A 235 1.95 6.65 8.81
CA LEU A 235 2.90 5.69 8.22
C LEU A 235 4.39 6.00 8.49
N LEU A 236 4.88 7.23 8.24
CA LEU A 236 6.28 7.60 8.44
C LEU A 236 6.67 7.79 9.90
N SER A 237 5.71 7.99 10.81
CA SER A 237 5.99 8.16 12.24
C SER A 237 6.43 6.87 12.93
N TRP A 238 6.18 5.70 12.32
CA TRP A 238 6.39 4.40 12.96
C TRP A 238 7.06 3.34 12.08
N VAL A 239 7.05 3.48 10.76
CA VAL A 239 7.59 2.46 9.82
C VAL A 239 9.06 2.11 10.10
N GLU A 240 9.89 3.08 10.51
CA GLU A 240 11.29 2.81 10.86
C GLU A 240 11.40 1.90 12.10
N SER A 241 10.60 2.15 13.13
CA SER A 241 10.59 1.31 14.34
C SER A 241 10.07 -0.10 14.02
N PHE A 242 9.09 -0.20 13.12
CA PHE A 242 8.61 -1.48 12.62
C PHE A 242 9.70 -2.22 11.84
N ARG A 243 10.43 -1.54 10.94
CA ARG A 243 11.56 -2.11 10.20
C ARG A 243 12.61 -2.72 11.11
N ASN A 244 13.01 -1.98 12.15
CA ASN A 244 13.99 -2.44 13.13
C ASN A 244 13.48 -3.66 13.93
N ALA A 245 12.17 -3.82 14.10
CA ALA A 245 11.59 -5.03 14.71
C ALA A 245 11.60 -6.20 13.71
N VAL A 246 11.24 -5.98 12.44
CA VAL A 246 11.26 -7.03 11.41
C VAL A 246 12.65 -7.63 11.24
N GLU A 247 13.70 -6.83 11.29
CA GLU A 247 15.10 -7.31 11.24
C GLU A 247 15.41 -8.34 12.34
N GLN A 248 14.73 -8.30 13.48
CA GLN A 248 14.94 -9.22 14.60
C GLN A 248 14.15 -10.53 14.47
N PHE A 249 13.02 -10.51 13.78
CA PHE A 249 12.07 -11.64 13.75
C PHE A 249 11.94 -12.34 12.40
N ALA A 250 12.23 -11.64 11.29
CA ALA A 250 12.17 -12.24 9.96
C ALA A 250 13.34 -13.22 9.75
N GLU A 251 13.02 -14.41 9.27
CA GLU A 251 13.99 -15.44 8.90
C GLU A 251 14.37 -15.39 7.42
N THR A 252 13.59 -14.70 6.60
CA THR A 252 13.90 -14.47 5.18
C THR A 252 14.19 -13.00 4.89
N ASP A 253 15.03 -12.79 3.88
CA ASP A 253 15.33 -11.47 3.35
C ASP A 253 14.12 -10.79 2.66
N PHE A 254 13.06 -11.54 2.35
CA PHE A 254 11.90 -11.04 1.63
C PHE A 254 11.15 -9.95 2.40
N TYR A 255 10.73 -10.21 3.64
CA TYR A 255 9.91 -9.26 4.40
C TYR A 255 10.71 -8.05 4.90
N LEU A 256 12.01 -8.23 5.19
CA LEU A 256 12.89 -7.10 5.47
C LEU A 256 13.06 -6.22 4.22
N GLY A 257 13.31 -6.83 3.06
CA GLY A 257 13.42 -6.11 1.78
C GLY A 257 12.12 -5.40 1.39
N LEU A 258 10.97 -6.05 1.60
CA LEU A 258 9.65 -5.45 1.40
C LEU A 258 9.46 -4.20 2.27
N LEU A 259 9.88 -4.24 3.53
CA LEU A 259 9.69 -3.13 4.46
C LEU A 259 10.68 -1.98 4.22
N GLU A 260 11.93 -2.28 3.89
CA GLU A 260 12.91 -1.29 3.40
C GLU A 260 12.38 -0.58 2.14
N MET A 261 11.86 -1.37 1.18
CA MET A 261 11.24 -0.85 -0.05
C MET A 261 10.02 0.02 0.26
N THR A 262 9.15 -0.43 1.16
CA THR A 262 7.96 0.30 1.59
C THR A 262 8.32 1.64 2.21
N GLN A 263 9.28 1.67 3.14
CA GLN A 263 9.73 2.91 3.74
C GLN A 263 10.27 3.89 2.70
N GLY A 264 11.16 3.42 1.81
CA GLY A 264 11.70 4.27 0.76
C GLY A 264 10.61 4.81 -0.19
N TRP A 265 9.57 4.02 -0.47
CA TRP A 265 8.41 4.46 -1.25
C TRP A 265 7.63 5.57 -0.53
N LEU A 266 7.35 5.40 0.76
CA LEU A 266 6.64 6.40 1.56
C LEU A 266 7.41 7.72 1.64
N GLU A 267 8.74 7.66 1.74
CA GLU A 267 9.61 8.84 1.73
C GLU A 267 9.57 9.59 0.39
N LEU A 268 9.65 8.84 -0.73
CA LEU A 268 9.53 9.40 -2.08
C LEU A 268 8.17 10.05 -2.30
N ASP A 269 7.09 9.40 -1.88
CA ASP A 269 5.73 9.92 -2.07
C ASP A 269 5.48 11.18 -1.23
N ALA A 270 5.99 11.20 0.02
CA ALA A 270 5.91 12.39 0.86
C ALA A 270 6.71 13.57 0.25
N GLU A 271 7.89 13.34 -0.32
CA GLU A 271 8.65 14.39 -1.02
C GLU A 271 7.89 14.93 -2.25
N TYR A 272 7.30 14.01 -3.03
CA TYR A 272 6.44 14.39 -4.15
C TYR A 272 5.25 15.26 -3.70
N LEU A 273 4.49 14.81 -2.71
CA LEU A 273 3.31 15.52 -2.21
C LEU A 273 3.65 16.89 -1.60
N ARG A 274 4.78 17.01 -0.86
CA ARG A 274 5.27 18.31 -0.38
C ARG A 274 5.48 19.28 -1.54
N THR A 275 6.05 18.80 -2.65
CA THR A 275 6.29 19.62 -3.85
C THR A 275 4.96 20.06 -4.48
N GLN A 276 3.97 19.16 -4.58
CA GLN A 276 2.64 19.50 -5.10
C GLN A 276 1.94 20.54 -4.23
N CYS A 277 1.92 20.34 -2.90
CA CYS A 277 1.29 21.26 -1.95
C CYS A 277 1.95 22.65 -2.00
N ALA A 278 3.29 22.72 -2.05
CA ALA A 278 4.02 23.99 -2.13
C ALA A 278 3.75 24.76 -3.43
N SER A 279 3.70 24.06 -4.57
CA SER A 279 3.42 24.70 -5.87
C SER A 279 2.02 25.33 -5.93
N GLY A 280 1.04 24.74 -5.24
CA GLY A 280 -0.31 25.28 -5.16
C GLY A 280 -0.40 26.60 -4.38
N GLU A 281 0.49 26.84 -3.40
CA GLU A 281 0.50 28.08 -2.62
C GLU A 281 1.02 29.27 -3.43
N GLU A 282 1.99 29.05 -4.32
CA GLU A 282 2.55 30.08 -5.21
C GLU A 282 1.54 30.56 -6.27
N ASP A 283 0.71 29.65 -6.80
CA ASP A 283 -0.34 29.99 -7.78
C ASP A 283 -1.56 30.70 -7.17
N ALA A 284 -1.70 30.68 -5.84
CA ALA A 284 -2.81 31.30 -5.11
C ALA A 284 -2.51 32.73 -4.62
N GLN A 285 -1.27 33.22 -4.81
CA GLN A 285 -0.78 34.54 -4.36
C GLN A 285 -0.65 35.55 -5.50
#